data_AF-A0A0T5ZYI7-F1
#
_entry.id   AF-A0A0T5ZYI7-F1
#
_cell.length_a   1.000
_cell.length_b   1.000
_cell.length_c   1.000
_cell.angle_alpha   90.00
_cell.angle_beta   90.00
_cell.angle_gamma   90.00
#
_symmetry.space_group_name_H-M   'P 1'
#
loop_
_entity.id
_entity.type
_entity.pdbx_description
1 polymer ?
#
loop_
_entity_poly.entity_id
_entity_poly.type
_entity_poly.pdbx_seq_one_letter_code
_entity_poly.pdbx_strand_id
1 'polypeptide(L)'
;MNSLEESIIKTLCYRDLFDYPLSSEEVADFLVEDDAHPSQVERVLAQLTAEGKIGQAQGFYFLPGREKIAAVRRQRELISERKYARALKLSQILRRFPWVQAVFITGALAAGNAEKEADLDFLVVTRRNRVWLTRLGVYLLFSVLGWKRPRGVEEAPDRVCLNMFLAEDELAVPDEEQNLFTAYEVTLAHPLWAKDFLHQRFLGVNPWVKNFLPNVEMPEVKIPAPRSSRRLVVIVRGVFSFVFDLADWFSHQLQLLYMRGRRTREVVERNRILFHPVDLSKDILSAYRVKLYAQLHRNPKYDAKLP
;
A
#
# COMPACT_ATOMS: atom_id res chain seq x y z
N MET A 1 -19.23 6.46 24.53
CA MET A 1 -17.85 6.78 24.11
C MET A 1 -17.86 8.19 23.57
N ASN A 2 -16.81 8.96 23.82
CA ASN A 2 -16.54 10.20 23.08
C ASN A 2 -16.15 9.87 21.62
N SER A 3 -16.33 10.81 20.68
CA SER A 3 -15.89 10.71 19.28
C SER A 3 -14.46 10.18 19.16
N LEU A 4 -13.51 10.81 19.88
CA LEU A 4 -12.10 10.42 19.82
C LEU A 4 -11.83 9.01 20.37
N GLU A 5 -12.54 8.58 21.41
CA GLU A 5 -12.44 7.19 21.90
C GLU A 5 -12.89 6.21 20.82
N GLU A 6 -13.97 6.52 20.11
CA GLU A 6 -14.49 5.70 19.02
C GLU A 6 -13.51 5.63 17.86
N SER A 7 -12.92 6.76 17.46
CA SER A 7 -11.91 6.82 16.40
C SER A 7 -10.64 6.03 16.74
N ILE A 8 -10.18 6.07 18.00
CA ILE A 8 -9.08 5.23 18.47
C ILE A 8 -9.44 3.74 18.37
N ILE A 9 -10.64 3.35 18.82
CA ILE A 9 -11.09 1.95 18.73
C ILE A 9 -11.23 1.50 17.27
N LYS A 10 -11.80 2.32 16.40
CA LYS A 10 -11.85 2.09 14.94
C LYS A 10 -10.47 1.84 14.36
N THR A 11 -9.51 2.70 14.70
CA THR A 11 -8.11 2.61 14.26
C THR A 11 -7.48 1.28 14.72
N LEU A 12 -7.58 0.94 16.00
CA LEU A 12 -7.06 -0.31 16.54
C LEU A 12 -7.76 -1.54 15.95
N CYS A 13 -9.08 -1.51 15.76
CA CYS A 13 -9.83 -2.60 15.13
C CYS A 13 -9.38 -2.85 13.69
N TYR A 14 -9.14 -1.80 12.91
CA TYR A 14 -8.65 -1.94 11.54
C TYR A 14 -7.26 -2.58 11.52
N ARG A 15 -6.32 -2.06 12.33
CA ARG A 15 -4.93 -2.55 12.37
C ARG A 15 -4.77 -3.94 12.96
N ASP A 16 -5.65 -4.32 13.88
CA ASP A 16 -5.69 -5.67 14.46
C ASP A 16 -6.01 -6.76 13.43
N LEU A 17 -6.63 -6.43 12.28
CA LEU A 17 -6.82 -7.38 11.16
C LEU A 17 -5.49 -7.88 10.58
N PHE A 18 -4.39 -7.17 10.82
CA PHE A 18 -3.06 -7.48 10.31
C PHE A 18 -2.08 -7.89 11.42
N ASP A 19 -2.59 -8.18 12.63
CA ASP A 19 -1.78 -8.37 13.85
C ASP A 19 -0.79 -7.22 14.09
N TYR A 20 -1.24 -5.99 13.83
CA TYR A 20 -0.39 -4.79 13.89
C TYR A 20 -0.80 -3.91 15.07
N PRO A 21 -0.19 -4.07 16.26
CA PRO A 21 -0.39 -3.14 17.35
C PRO A 21 0.30 -1.80 17.02
N LEU A 22 -0.24 -0.70 17.53
CA LEU A 22 0.20 0.66 17.15
C LEU A 22 0.89 1.37 18.29
N SER A 23 1.92 2.15 18.01
CA SER A 23 2.44 3.16 18.93
C SER A 23 1.44 4.32 19.10
N SER A 24 1.63 5.19 20.10
CA SER A 24 0.77 6.38 20.27
C SER A 24 0.81 7.30 19.05
N GLU A 25 2.00 7.48 18.47
CA GLU A 25 2.22 8.26 17.25
C GLU A 25 1.45 7.66 16.07
N GLU A 26 1.57 6.36 15.82
CA GLU A 26 0.84 5.72 14.72
C GLU A 26 -0.68 5.74 14.93
N VAL A 27 -1.18 5.66 16.18
CA VAL A 27 -2.62 5.87 16.45
C VAL A 27 -3.03 7.29 16.05
N ALA A 28 -2.20 8.29 16.35
CA ALA A 28 -2.49 9.67 15.98
C ALA A 28 -2.42 9.88 14.47
N ASP A 29 -1.36 9.42 13.80
CA ASP A 29 -1.15 9.60 12.36
C ASP A 29 -2.24 8.94 11.52
N PHE A 30 -2.66 7.73 11.93
CA PHE A 30 -3.64 6.92 11.21
C PHE A 30 -5.04 6.93 11.85
N LEU A 31 -5.35 7.98 12.62
CA LEU A 31 -6.64 8.11 13.29
C LEU A 31 -7.79 8.08 12.26
N VAL A 32 -8.70 7.13 12.44
CA VAL A 32 -9.81 6.90 11.52
C VAL A 32 -10.97 7.86 11.79
N GLU A 33 -11.45 8.55 10.75
CA GLU A 33 -12.65 9.42 10.72
C GLU A 33 -12.64 10.69 11.58
N ASP A 34 -11.60 10.94 12.38
CA ASP A 34 -11.48 12.12 13.26
C ASP A 34 -10.05 12.67 13.23
N ASP A 35 -9.88 13.94 13.58
CA ASP A 35 -8.58 14.58 13.72
C ASP A 35 -8.34 14.96 15.19
N ALA A 36 -7.12 14.74 15.65
CA ALA A 36 -6.75 15.05 17.02
C ALA A 36 -5.25 15.28 17.14
N HIS A 37 -4.86 16.21 18.01
CA HIS A 37 -3.47 16.43 18.32
C HIS A 37 -2.88 15.19 19.03
N PRO A 38 -1.63 14.78 18.76
CA PRO A 38 -1.02 13.60 19.39
C PRO A 38 -1.16 13.56 20.92
N SER A 39 -1.01 14.71 21.60
CA SER A 39 -1.17 14.80 23.06
C SER A 39 -2.60 14.49 23.58
N GLN A 40 -3.63 14.67 22.74
CA GLN A 40 -5.01 14.31 23.08
C GLN A 40 -5.21 12.80 22.91
N VAL A 41 -4.68 12.25 21.81
CA VAL A 41 -4.67 10.81 21.53
C VAL A 41 -3.99 10.05 22.67
N GLU A 42 -2.81 10.49 23.11
CA GLU A 42 -2.08 9.89 24.24
C GLU A 42 -2.89 9.89 25.55
N ARG A 43 -3.56 11.00 25.86
CA ARG A 43 -4.41 11.11 27.05
C ARG A 43 -5.58 10.13 27.00
N VAL A 44 -6.25 10.01 25.86
CA VAL A 44 -7.38 9.08 25.69
C VAL A 44 -6.89 7.62 25.68
N LEU A 45 -5.74 7.33 25.08
CA LEU A 45 -5.11 6.00 25.14
C LEU A 45 -4.84 5.59 26.59
N ALA A 46 -4.23 6.47 27.39
CA ALA A 46 -3.97 6.19 28.80
C ALA A 46 -5.27 5.92 29.59
N GLN A 47 -6.33 6.70 29.32
CA GLN A 47 -7.65 6.49 29.91
C GLN A 47 -8.24 5.12 29.51
N LEU A 48 -8.26 4.79 28.22
CA LEU A 48 -8.80 3.53 27.71
C LEU A 48 -8.03 2.31 28.24
N THR A 49 -6.71 2.43 28.43
CA THR A 49 -5.89 1.39 29.06
C THR A 49 -6.26 1.22 30.54
N ALA A 50 -6.40 2.31 31.29
CA ALA A 50 -6.81 2.26 32.70
C ALA A 50 -8.21 1.64 32.90
N GLU A 51 -9.11 1.88 31.94
CA GLU A 51 -10.45 1.28 31.90
C GLU A 51 -10.46 -0.19 31.42
N GLY A 52 -9.31 -0.73 30.98
CA GLY A 52 -9.20 -2.09 30.44
C GLY A 52 -9.86 -2.29 29.06
N LYS A 53 -10.22 -1.19 28.37
CA LYS A 53 -10.84 -1.23 27.04
C LYS A 53 -9.84 -1.55 25.93
N ILE A 54 -8.56 -1.26 26.17
CA ILE A 54 -7.42 -1.61 25.32
C ILE A 54 -6.27 -2.13 26.19
N GLY A 55 -5.38 -2.91 25.60
CA GLY A 55 -4.12 -3.31 26.23
C GLY A 55 -2.96 -2.43 25.77
N GLN A 56 -1.90 -2.39 26.58
CA GLN A 56 -0.65 -1.73 26.24
C GLN A 56 0.53 -2.63 26.65
N ALA A 57 1.47 -2.83 25.73
CA ALA A 57 2.68 -3.59 25.98
C ALA A 57 3.80 -3.16 25.05
N GLN A 58 5.03 -3.11 25.58
CA GLN A 58 6.23 -2.83 24.79
C GLN A 58 6.18 -1.52 23.99
N GLY A 59 5.37 -0.54 24.43
CA GLY A 59 5.16 0.74 23.76
C GLY A 59 4.03 0.73 22.72
N PHE A 60 3.34 -0.40 22.53
CA PHE A 60 2.23 -0.53 21.58
C PHE A 60 0.88 -0.73 22.27
N TYR A 61 -0.18 -0.29 21.60
CA TYR A 61 -1.58 -0.40 21.97
C TYR A 61 -2.30 -1.40 21.06
N PHE A 62 -3.21 -2.18 21.64
CA PHE A 62 -3.95 -3.24 20.95
C PHE A 62 -5.28 -3.54 21.65
N LEU A 63 -6.14 -4.31 20.99
CA LEU A 63 -7.41 -4.76 21.58
C LEU A 63 -7.18 -5.74 22.74
N PRO A 64 -8.04 -5.79 23.77
CA PRO A 64 -7.78 -6.63 24.94
C PRO A 64 -7.69 -8.12 24.59
N GLY A 65 -6.71 -8.82 25.18
CA GLY A 65 -6.42 -10.23 24.91
C GLY A 65 -5.38 -10.48 23.80
N ARG A 66 -4.84 -9.41 23.19
CA ARG A 66 -3.91 -9.50 22.05
C ARG A 66 -2.44 -9.25 22.38
N GLU A 67 -2.07 -9.20 23.65
CA GLU A 67 -0.71 -8.95 24.18
C GLU A 67 0.46 -9.51 23.34
N LYS A 68 0.31 -10.76 22.86
CA LYS A 68 1.35 -11.47 22.09
C LYS A 68 1.75 -10.75 20.80
N ILE A 69 0.87 -9.97 20.18
CA ILE A 69 1.16 -9.30 18.91
C ILE A 69 2.21 -8.20 19.05
N ALA A 70 2.43 -7.66 20.25
CA ALA A 70 3.50 -6.68 20.50
C ALA A 70 4.91 -7.27 20.25
N ALA A 71 5.14 -8.53 20.64
CA ALA A 71 6.40 -9.21 20.36
C ALA A 71 6.53 -9.57 18.86
N VAL A 72 5.43 -10.01 18.24
CA VAL A 72 5.36 -10.33 16.80
C VAL A 72 5.69 -9.08 15.96
N ARG A 73 5.16 -7.92 16.35
CA ARG A 73 5.42 -6.62 15.72
C ARG A 73 6.92 -6.32 15.63
N ARG A 74 7.64 -6.38 16.76
CA ARG A 74 9.10 -6.13 16.77
C ARG A 74 9.88 -7.12 15.90
N GLN A 75 9.47 -8.39 15.88
CA GLN A 75 10.08 -9.38 14.99
C GLN A 75 9.85 -9.03 13.51
N ARG A 76 8.62 -8.66 13.15
CA ARG A 76 8.26 -8.30 11.77
C ARG A 76 8.90 -6.98 11.33
N GLU A 77 9.11 -6.02 12.23
CA GLU A 77 9.89 -4.80 11.95
C GLU A 77 11.32 -5.14 11.51
N LEU A 78 12.04 -5.96 12.29
CA LEU A 78 13.41 -6.39 11.95
C LEU A 78 13.49 -7.17 10.63
N ILE A 79 12.47 -7.98 10.33
CA ILE A 79 12.36 -8.67 9.04
C ILE A 79 12.12 -7.66 7.91
N SER A 80 11.22 -6.71 8.13
CA SER A 80 10.86 -5.67 7.17
C SER A 80 12.04 -4.79 6.83
N GLU A 81 12.86 -4.38 7.79
CA GLU A 81 14.09 -3.60 7.54
C GLU A 81 15.04 -4.30 6.58
N ARG A 82 15.27 -5.61 6.79
CA ARG A 82 16.14 -6.43 5.92
C ARG A 82 15.56 -6.55 4.52
N LYS A 83 14.25 -6.81 4.41
CA LYS A 83 13.54 -6.90 3.13
C LYS A 83 13.49 -5.56 2.41
N TYR A 84 13.34 -4.46 3.14
CA TYR A 84 13.38 -3.09 2.61
C TYR A 84 14.74 -2.79 1.99
N ALA A 85 15.85 -3.11 2.69
CA ALA A 85 17.19 -2.92 2.15
C ALA A 85 17.41 -3.70 0.85
N ARG A 86 16.83 -4.91 0.73
CA ARG A 86 16.85 -5.68 -0.51
C ARG A 86 15.98 -5.05 -1.60
N ALA A 87 14.75 -4.66 -1.27
CA ALA A 87 13.83 -3.99 -2.18
C ALA A 87 14.46 -2.72 -2.76
N LEU A 88 15.11 -1.91 -1.92
CA LEU A 88 15.84 -0.71 -2.32
C LEU A 88 16.94 -1.03 -3.34
N LYS A 89 17.77 -2.05 -3.10
CA LYS A 89 18.80 -2.48 -4.07
C LYS A 89 18.21 -2.87 -5.42
N LEU A 90 17.13 -3.65 -5.42
CA LEU A 90 16.46 -4.08 -6.65
C LEU A 90 15.78 -2.92 -7.38
N SER A 91 15.24 -1.94 -6.66
CA SER A 91 14.66 -0.73 -7.25
C SER A 91 15.70 0.11 -8.01
N GLN A 92 16.97 0.11 -7.60
CA GLN A 92 18.03 0.84 -8.32
C GLN A 92 18.32 0.25 -9.71
N ILE A 93 17.98 -1.01 -9.95
CA ILE A 93 18.05 -1.63 -11.28
C ILE A 93 16.88 -1.12 -12.13
N LEU A 94 15.66 -1.14 -11.57
CA LEU A 94 14.46 -0.63 -12.24
C LEU A 94 14.52 0.86 -12.54
N ARG A 95 15.18 1.66 -11.69
CA ARG A 95 15.46 3.08 -11.93
C ARG A 95 16.15 3.33 -13.28
N ARG A 96 16.99 2.39 -13.74
CA ARG A 96 17.72 2.49 -15.01
C ARG A 96 16.90 1.95 -16.19
N PHE A 97 15.79 1.28 -15.92
CA PHE A 97 14.94 0.70 -16.95
C PHE A 97 14.22 1.81 -17.74
N PRO A 98 14.19 1.75 -19.08
CA PRO A 98 13.51 2.75 -19.89
C PRO A 98 12.04 2.90 -19.47
N TRP A 99 11.56 4.15 -19.43
CA TRP A 99 10.17 4.51 -19.10
C TRP A 99 9.74 4.35 -17.64
N VAL A 100 10.47 3.65 -16.78
CA VAL A 100 10.17 3.64 -15.33
C VAL A 100 10.36 5.05 -14.75
N GLN A 101 9.33 5.58 -14.09
CA GLN A 101 9.30 6.91 -13.46
C GLN A 101 9.33 6.83 -11.93
N ALA A 102 8.84 5.74 -11.35
CA ALA A 102 8.99 5.47 -9.92
C ALA A 102 8.84 3.98 -9.61
N VAL A 103 9.34 3.58 -8.44
CA VAL A 103 9.15 2.27 -7.84
C VAL A 103 8.79 2.48 -6.37
N PHE A 104 7.66 1.91 -5.97
CA PHE A 104 7.15 1.92 -4.61
C PHE A 104 7.15 0.51 -4.05
N ILE A 105 7.25 0.39 -2.74
CA ILE A 105 6.81 -0.80 -2.01
C ILE A 105 5.37 -0.60 -1.55
N THR A 106 4.62 -1.70 -1.52
CA THR A 106 3.22 -1.73 -1.03
C THR A 106 3.03 -2.87 -0.03
N GLY A 107 1.82 -3.01 0.52
CA GLY A 107 1.44 -4.13 1.36
C GLY A 107 2.21 -4.22 2.69
N ALA A 108 2.37 -5.45 3.18
CA ALA A 108 2.94 -5.71 4.50
C ALA A 108 4.37 -5.16 4.67
N LEU A 109 5.20 -5.22 3.63
CA LEU A 109 6.55 -4.65 3.69
C LEU A 109 6.53 -3.13 3.86
N ALA A 110 5.66 -2.44 3.14
CA ALA A 110 5.54 -1.00 3.23
C ALA A 110 5.01 -0.57 4.61
N ALA A 111 4.12 -1.36 5.20
CA ALA A 111 3.66 -1.17 6.57
C ALA A 111 4.71 -1.52 7.64
N GLY A 112 5.88 -2.09 7.30
CA GLY A 112 6.84 -2.60 8.29
C GLY A 112 6.34 -3.84 9.05
N ASN A 113 5.44 -4.62 8.45
CA ASN A 113 4.81 -5.81 9.00
C ASN A 113 5.10 -7.09 8.20
N ALA A 114 6.19 -7.13 7.43
CA ALA A 114 6.49 -8.29 6.60
C ALA A 114 6.81 -9.53 7.43
N GLU A 115 6.21 -10.64 7.05
CA GLU A 115 6.58 -11.97 7.53
C GLU A 115 7.83 -12.47 6.83
N LYS A 116 8.48 -13.49 7.39
CA LYS A 116 9.74 -14.01 6.85
C LYS A 116 9.56 -14.56 5.43
N GLU A 117 8.44 -15.22 5.19
CA GLU A 117 8.03 -15.87 3.94
C GLU A 117 7.48 -14.88 2.90
N ALA A 118 7.24 -13.63 3.31
CA ALA A 118 6.68 -12.59 2.45
C ALA A 118 7.63 -12.21 1.29
N ASP A 119 7.00 -11.92 0.17
CA ASP A 119 7.62 -11.34 -1.02
C ASP A 119 7.77 -9.82 -0.91
N LEU A 120 8.31 -9.22 -1.98
CA LEU A 120 8.51 -7.79 -2.10
C LEU A 120 7.52 -7.25 -3.13
N ASP A 121 6.40 -6.69 -2.67
CA ASP A 121 5.37 -6.12 -3.53
C ASP A 121 5.80 -4.77 -4.08
N PHE A 122 5.99 -4.72 -5.40
CA PHE A 122 6.39 -3.51 -6.12
C PHE A 122 5.20 -2.91 -6.88
N LEU A 123 4.99 -1.62 -6.67
CA LEU A 123 4.23 -0.76 -7.57
C LEU A 123 5.23 -0.02 -8.48
N VAL A 124 5.13 -0.24 -9.78
CA VAL A 124 5.99 0.41 -10.79
C VAL A 124 5.19 1.45 -11.55
N VAL A 125 5.60 2.72 -11.45
CA VAL A 125 5.01 3.79 -12.25
C VAL A 125 5.85 4.00 -13.50
N THR A 126 5.18 4.07 -14.65
CA THR A 126 5.78 4.16 -15.98
C THR A 126 5.37 5.44 -16.69
N ARG A 127 6.05 5.81 -17.77
CA ARG A 127 5.55 6.86 -18.67
C ARG A 127 4.22 6.44 -19.30
N ARG A 128 3.42 7.41 -19.69
CA ARG A 128 2.19 7.19 -20.46
C ARG A 128 2.43 6.25 -21.65
N ASN A 129 1.51 5.31 -21.88
CA ASN A 129 1.55 4.30 -22.95
C ASN A 129 2.80 3.40 -22.95
N ARG A 130 3.39 3.12 -21.77
CA ARG A 130 4.56 2.23 -21.63
C ARG A 130 4.37 1.12 -20.62
N VAL A 131 3.19 0.99 -20.02
CA VAL A 131 2.91 0.03 -18.95
C VAL A 131 3.23 -1.40 -19.38
N TRP A 132 2.77 -1.81 -20.57
CA TRP A 132 2.84 -3.21 -21.00
C TRP A 132 4.22 -3.62 -21.51
N LEU A 133 4.90 -2.71 -22.21
CA LEU A 133 6.27 -2.89 -22.66
C LEU A 133 7.23 -2.90 -21.47
N THR A 134 7.04 -1.99 -20.51
CA THR A 134 7.80 -1.97 -19.27
C THR A 134 7.56 -3.25 -18.47
N ARG A 135 6.29 -3.65 -18.30
CA ARG A 135 5.95 -4.90 -17.61
C ARG A 135 6.62 -6.10 -18.24
N LEU A 136 6.57 -6.24 -19.57
CA LEU A 136 7.24 -7.35 -20.27
C LEU A 136 8.74 -7.36 -19.99
N GLY A 137 9.41 -6.23 -20.19
CA GLY A 137 10.86 -6.16 -20.02
C GLY A 137 11.30 -6.38 -18.57
N VAL A 138 10.61 -5.79 -17.59
CA VAL A 138 10.89 -5.99 -16.16
C VAL A 138 10.59 -7.42 -15.75
N TYR A 139 9.48 -8.00 -16.22
CA TYR A 139 9.12 -9.39 -15.97
C TYR A 139 10.22 -10.32 -16.49
N LEU A 140 10.70 -10.14 -17.72
CA LEU A 140 11.76 -10.97 -18.31
C LEU A 140 13.08 -10.78 -17.57
N LEU A 141 13.48 -9.54 -17.29
CA LEU A 141 14.70 -9.23 -16.54
C LEU A 141 14.72 -9.94 -15.19
N PHE A 142 13.66 -9.80 -14.39
CA PHE A 142 13.60 -10.41 -13.06
C PHE A 142 13.39 -11.92 -13.10
N SER A 143 12.78 -12.45 -14.17
CA SER A 143 12.68 -13.91 -14.36
C SER A 143 14.04 -14.52 -14.66
N VAL A 144 14.81 -13.91 -15.58
CA VAL A 144 16.16 -14.39 -15.96
C VAL A 144 17.14 -14.31 -14.79
N LEU A 145 17.07 -13.23 -13.99
CA LEU A 145 17.89 -13.08 -12.79
C LEU A 145 17.38 -13.94 -11.61
N GLY A 146 16.27 -14.66 -11.80
CA GLY A 146 15.65 -15.50 -10.78
C GLY A 146 15.00 -14.73 -9.64
N TRP A 147 14.94 -13.40 -9.66
CA TRP A 147 14.43 -12.61 -8.54
C TRP A 147 12.92 -12.50 -8.49
N LYS A 148 12.22 -12.81 -9.59
CA LYS A 148 10.77 -12.74 -9.66
C LYS A 148 10.10 -13.84 -8.80
N ARG A 149 9.03 -13.49 -8.09
CA ARG A 149 8.10 -14.45 -7.48
C ARG A 149 7.46 -15.34 -8.57
N PRO A 150 7.60 -16.67 -8.49
CA PRO A 150 6.89 -17.58 -9.40
C PRO A 150 5.38 -17.49 -9.18
N ARG A 151 4.61 -17.77 -10.22
CA ARG A 151 3.15 -17.75 -10.14
C ARG A 151 2.65 -18.95 -9.33
N GLY A 152 1.65 -18.72 -8.47
CA GLY A 152 0.99 -19.79 -7.71
C GLY A 152 1.80 -20.29 -6.51
N VAL A 153 2.90 -19.61 -6.17
CA VAL A 153 3.69 -19.90 -4.98
C VAL A 153 3.26 -18.92 -3.90
N GLU A 154 2.71 -19.45 -2.81
CA GLU A 154 2.25 -18.65 -1.67
C GLU A 154 3.44 -18.04 -0.92
N GLU A 155 4.45 -18.84 -0.59
CA GLU A 155 5.65 -18.40 0.11
C GLU A 155 6.80 -18.11 -0.86
N ALA A 156 7.15 -16.83 -1.02
CA ALA A 156 8.19 -16.41 -1.95
C ALA A 156 9.17 -15.44 -1.28
N PRO A 157 9.88 -15.91 -0.24
CA PRO A 157 10.73 -15.05 0.57
C PRO A 157 11.74 -14.31 -0.30
N ASP A 158 11.77 -12.98 -0.15
CA ASP A 158 12.74 -12.10 -0.77
C ASP A 158 12.69 -12.06 -2.32
N ARG A 159 11.63 -12.62 -2.91
CA ARG A 159 11.35 -12.52 -4.33
C ARG A 159 10.50 -11.28 -4.60
N VAL A 160 10.65 -10.70 -5.78
CA VAL A 160 9.86 -9.53 -6.19
C VAL A 160 8.56 -9.98 -6.83
N CYS A 161 7.45 -9.49 -6.27
CA CYS A 161 6.17 -9.47 -6.94
C CYS A 161 5.99 -8.12 -7.62
N LEU A 162 5.79 -8.15 -8.93
CA LEU A 162 5.49 -6.94 -9.71
C LEU A 162 3.97 -6.69 -9.59
N ASN A 163 3.55 -6.33 -8.38
CA ASN A 163 2.16 -6.32 -7.93
C ASN A 163 1.28 -5.31 -8.69
N MET A 164 1.82 -4.13 -9.00
CA MET A 164 1.05 -3.08 -9.67
C MET A 164 1.89 -2.36 -10.72
N PHE A 165 1.24 -1.97 -11.81
CA PHE A 165 1.80 -1.05 -12.80
C PHE A 165 0.81 0.07 -13.08
N LEU A 166 1.29 1.32 -13.00
CA LEU A 166 0.51 2.50 -13.33
C LEU A 166 1.25 3.33 -14.38
N ALA A 167 0.51 4.02 -15.24
CA ALA A 167 1.05 5.14 -15.99
C ALA A 167 1.12 6.39 -15.11
N GLU A 168 2.05 7.30 -15.39
CA GLU A 168 2.23 8.56 -14.65
C GLU A 168 1.04 9.53 -14.73
N ASP A 169 0.09 9.26 -15.64
CA ASP A 169 -1.19 9.95 -15.79
C ASP A 169 -2.40 9.15 -15.26
N GLU A 170 -2.19 7.95 -14.71
CA GLU A 170 -3.19 7.09 -14.06
C GLU A 170 -2.86 6.88 -12.57
N LEU A 171 -2.50 7.96 -11.88
CA LEU A 171 -2.09 7.93 -10.47
C LEU A 171 -3.27 8.02 -9.49
N ALA A 172 -4.43 8.48 -9.95
CA ALA A 172 -5.62 8.62 -9.11
C ALA A 172 -6.30 7.28 -8.91
N VAL A 173 -6.75 7.00 -7.68
CA VAL A 173 -7.62 5.87 -7.38
C VAL A 173 -9.04 6.22 -7.83
N PRO A 174 -9.70 5.39 -8.66
CA PRO A 174 -11.08 5.62 -9.09
C PRO A 174 -12.05 5.76 -7.93
N ASP A 175 -13.05 6.62 -8.03
CA ASP A 175 -13.99 6.95 -6.94
C ASP A 175 -14.69 5.70 -6.36
N GLU A 176 -15.04 4.74 -7.20
CA GLU A 176 -15.66 3.48 -6.81
C GLU A 176 -14.74 2.56 -5.99
N GLU A 177 -13.43 2.80 -6.02
CA GLU A 177 -12.42 2.06 -5.25
C GLU A 177 -11.97 2.82 -4.00
N GLN A 178 -12.42 4.05 -3.78
CA GLN A 178 -12.03 4.87 -2.63
C GLN A 178 -12.76 4.42 -1.35
N ASN A 179 -12.01 3.92 -0.39
CA ASN A 179 -12.50 3.45 0.90
C ASN A 179 -11.37 3.43 1.93
N LEU A 180 -11.69 3.09 3.18
CA LEU A 180 -10.70 3.04 4.27
C LEU A 180 -9.50 2.13 3.93
N PHE A 181 -9.72 0.99 3.27
CA PHE A 181 -8.62 0.10 2.90
C PHE A 181 -7.69 0.72 1.86
N THR A 182 -8.24 1.28 0.79
CA THR A 182 -7.44 1.94 -0.24
C THR A 182 -6.81 3.24 0.28
N ALA A 183 -7.39 3.90 1.28
CA ALA A 183 -6.79 5.05 1.95
C ALA A 183 -5.48 4.66 2.67
N TYR A 184 -5.49 3.54 3.39
CA TYR A 184 -4.27 2.97 3.96
C TYR A 184 -3.26 2.55 2.89
N GLU A 185 -3.69 1.88 1.82
CA GLU A 185 -2.79 1.45 0.73
C GLU A 185 -2.10 2.65 0.06
N VAL A 186 -2.83 3.75 -0.19
CA VAL A 186 -2.26 4.98 -0.75
C VAL A 186 -1.25 5.59 0.22
N THR A 187 -1.61 5.68 1.50
CA THR A 187 -0.76 6.32 2.52
C THR A 187 0.52 5.54 2.79
N LEU A 188 0.43 4.21 2.83
CA LEU A 188 1.55 3.32 3.12
C LEU A 188 2.42 3.03 1.90
N ALA A 189 2.00 3.41 0.68
CA ALA A 189 2.80 3.20 -0.52
C ALA A 189 4.07 4.08 -0.49
N HIS A 190 5.19 3.51 -0.02
CA HIS A 190 6.44 4.23 0.14
C HIS A 190 7.34 4.15 -1.10
N PRO A 191 7.85 5.29 -1.61
CA PRO A 191 8.75 5.27 -2.75
C PRO A 191 10.13 4.74 -2.35
N LEU A 192 10.61 3.70 -3.03
CA LEU A 192 12.03 3.35 -3.01
C LEU A 192 12.84 4.29 -3.92
N TRP A 193 12.20 4.75 -4.98
CA TRP A 193 12.72 5.75 -5.89
C TRP A 193 11.56 6.40 -6.66
N ALA A 194 11.57 7.72 -6.80
CA ALA A 194 10.59 8.46 -7.61
C ALA A 194 11.25 9.63 -8.33
N LYS A 195 10.89 9.83 -9.59
CA LYS A 195 11.35 10.96 -10.42
C LYS A 195 10.39 12.15 -10.30
N ASP A 196 10.88 13.37 -10.49
CA ASP A 196 10.07 14.59 -10.69
C ASP A 196 8.89 14.76 -9.69
N PHE A 197 9.13 14.56 -8.39
CA PHE A 197 8.13 14.66 -7.33
C PHE A 197 6.91 13.73 -7.50
N LEU A 198 7.08 12.59 -8.18
CA LEU A 198 5.97 11.70 -8.50
C LEU A 198 5.27 11.14 -7.25
N HIS A 199 6.00 10.95 -6.14
CA HIS A 199 5.36 10.57 -4.87
C HIS A 199 4.40 11.63 -4.35
N GLN A 200 4.84 12.89 -4.31
CA GLN A 200 3.98 14.01 -3.91
C GLN A 200 2.82 14.21 -4.89
N ARG A 201 3.04 13.99 -6.19
CA ARG A 201 1.95 13.97 -7.18
C ARG A 201 0.94 12.85 -6.89
N PHE A 202 1.41 11.64 -6.58
CA PHE A 202 0.57 10.49 -6.25
C PHE A 202 -0.31 10.78 -5.03
N LEU A 203 0.25 11.33 -3.95
CA LEU A 203 -0.54 11.75 -2.78
C LEU A 203 -1.49 12.90 -3.12
N GLY A 204 -1.01 13.93 -3.85
CA GLY A 204 -1.79 15.13 -4.16
C GLY A 204 -2.96 14.91 -5.13
N VAL A 205 -2.96 13.83 -5.92
CA VAL A 205 -4.12 13.43 -6.74
C VAL A 205 -5.12 12.54 -5.99
N ASN A 206 -4.77 12.08 -4.77
CA ASN A 206 -5.63 11.28 -3.91
C ASN A 206 -5.99 12.01 -2.60
N PRO A 207 -6.49 13.26 -2.63
CA PRO A 207 -6.78 14.02 -1.41
C PRO A 207 -7.93 13.42 -0.59
N TRP A 208 -8.77 12.58 -1.20
CA TRP A 208 -9.88 11.87 -0.57
C TRP A 208 -9.44 10.96 0.59
N VAL A 209 -8.16 10.58 0.66
CA VAL A 209 -7.59 9.84 1.80
C VAL A 209 -7.88 10.54 3.13
N LYS A 210 -7.89 11.88 3.15
CA LYS A 210 -8.20 12.67 4.36
C LYS A 210 -9.64 12.51 4.85
N ASN A 211 -10.56 12.02 4.01
CA ASN A 211 -11.93 11.70 4.46
C ASN A 211 -11.95 10.48 5.40
N PHE A 212 -10.90 9.65 5.35
CA PHE A 212 -10.76 8.44 6.17
C PHE A 212 -9.67 8.60 7.23
N LEU A 213 -8.57 9.28 6.90
CA LEU A 213 -7.40 9.46 7.76
C LEU A 213 -7.00 10.95 7.79
N PRO A 214 -7.72 11.79 8.56
CA PRO A 214 -7.56 13.25 8.52
C PRO A 214 -6.17 13.76 8.92
N ASN A 215 -5.53 13.06 9.87
CA ASN A 215 -4.22 13.40 10.42
C ASN A 215 -3.04 13.06 9.49
N VAL A 216 -3.26 12.27 8.44
CA VAL A 216 -2.20 11.91 7.49
C VAL A 216 -1.69 13.17 6.78
N GLU A 217 -0.37 13.32 6.78
CA GLU A 217 0.31 14.37 6.03
C GLU A 217 0.13 14.15 4.52
N MET A 218 -0.48 15.13 3.87
CA MET A 218 -0.67 15.14 2.42
C MET A 218 -0.13 16.45 1.87
N PRO A 219 0.44 16.47 0.65
CA PRO A 219 0.92 17.70 0.05
C PRO A 219 -0.22 18.71 -0.13
N GLU A 220 -0.02 19.91 0.39
CA GLU A 220 -1.02 20.99 0.38
C GLU A 220 -1.35 21.49 -1.05
N VAL A 221 -0.40 21.33 -1.97
CA VAL A 221 -0.51 21.82 -3.34
C VAL A 221 -0.38 20.67 -4.34
N LYS A 222 -1.33 20.60 -5.28
CA LYS A 222 -1.23 19.70 -6.43
C LYS A 222 -0.03 20.09 -7.28
N ILE A 223 1.00 19.25 -7.27
CA ILE A 223 2.18 19.44 -8.12
C ILE A 223 1.80 19.06 -9.56
N PRO A 224 1.88 19.98 -10.53
CA PRO A 224 1.58 19.65 -11.92
C PRO A 224 2.62 18.67 -12.47
N ALA A 225 2.21 17.86 -13.45
CA ALA A 225 3.17 17.05 -14.19
C ALA A 225 4.25 17.97 -14.83
N PRO A 226 5.52 17.53 -14.91
CA PRO A 226 6.58 18.32 -15.51
C PRO A 226 6.21 18.74 -16.93
N ARG A 227 6.24 20.04 -17.22
CA ARG A 227 6.09 20.52 -18.60
C ARG A 227 7.31 20.05 -19.38
N SER A 228 7.11 19.26 -20.43
CA SER A 228 8.16 18.81 -21.34
C SER A 228 8.86 20.03 -21.97
N SER A 229 9.95 20.49 -21.37
CA SER A 229 10.82 21.48 -21.99
C SER A 229 11.59 20.79 -23.11
N ARG A 230 11.31 21.13 -24.38
CA ARG A 230 12.29 21.29 -25.49
C ARG A 230 11.59 21.28 -26.86
N ARG A 231 11.50 22.46 -27.48
CA ARG A 231 11.02 22.73 -28.85
C ARG A 231 11.90 22.13 -29.98
N LEU A 232 13.05 21.50 -29.69
CA LEU A 232 14.01 21.07 -30.72
C LEU A 232 14.13 19.53 -30.94
N VAL A 233 13.41 18.69 -30.19
CA VAL A 233 13.57 17.21 -30.21
C VAL A 233 12.33 16.50 -30.80
N VAL A 234 11.46 17.22 -31.51
CA VAL A 234 10.09 16.76 -31.80
C VAL A 234 10.01 15.68 -32.88
N ILE A 235 10.83 15.76 -33.94
CA ILE A 235 10.68 14.87 -35.11
C ILE A 235 11.27 13.48 -34.86
N VAL A 236 12.49 13.39 -34.32
CA VAL A 236 13.13 12.09 -34.00
C VAL A 236 12.40 11.40 -32.84
N ARG A 237 11.92 12.14 -31.82
CA ARG A 237 11.05 11.55 -30.80
C ARG A 237 9.72 11.07 -31.35
N GLY A 238 9.15 11.71 -32.37
CA GLY A 238 7.86 11.32 -32.94
C GLY A 238 7.87 9.90 -33.53
N VAL A 239 8.86 9.59 -34.37
CA VAL A 239 8.98 8.26 -35.00
C VAL A 239 9.31 7.18 -33.96
N PHE A 240 10.29 7.44 -33.06
CA PHE A 240 10.60 6.49 -32.00
C PHE A 240 9.42 6.31 -31.02
N SER A 241 8.68 7.37 -30.70
CA SER A 241 7.47 7.26 -29.87
C SER A 241 6.45 6.36 -30.53
N PHE A 242 6.18 6.56 -31.82
CA PHE A 242 5.22 5.73 -32.56
C PHE A 242 5.62 4.25 -32.57
N VAL A 243 6.90 3.94 -32.82
CA VAL A 243 7.40 2.55 -32.77
C VAL A 243 7.20 1.95 -31.38
N PHE A 244 7.53 2.68 -30.31
CA PHE A 244 7.33 2.18 -28.95
C PHE A 244 5.85 2.11 -28.56
N ASP A 245 4.99 3.01 -29.07
CA ASP A 245 3.54 2.97 -28.88
C ASP A 245 2.95 1.72 -29.52
N LEU A 246 3.39 1.40 -30.73
CA LEU A 246 3.02 0.16 -31.44
C LEU A 246 3.56 -1.08 -30.72
N ALA A 247 4.81 -1.05 -30.26
CA ALA A 247 5.41 -2.15 -29.52
C ALA A 247 4.69 -2.39 -28.18
N ASP A 248 4.32 -1.33 -27.47
CA ASP A 248 3.54 -1.41 -26.24
C ASP A 248 2.13 -1.94 -26.50
N TRP A 249 1.49 -1.55 -27.60
CA TRP A 249 0.20 -2.11 -28.02
C TRP A 249 0.30 -3.59 -28.36
N PHE A 250 1.30 -4.00 -29.13
CA PHE A 250 1.51 -5.40 -29.48
C PHE A 250 1.84 -6.24 -28.24
N SER A 251 2.69 -5.71 -27.36
CA SER A 251 3.02 -6.30 -26.06
C SER A 251 1.78 -6.48 -25.18
N HIS A 252 0.87 -5.51 -25.19
CA HIS A 252 -0.42 -5.61 -24.50
C HIS A 252 -1.26 -6.78 -25.05
N GLN A 253 -1.43 -6.88 -26.37
CA GLN A 253 -2.20 -7.97 -26.99
C GLN A 253 -1.63 -9.36 -26.67
N LEU A 254 -0.32 -9.54 -26.84
CA LEU A 254 0.32 -10.83 -26.55
C LEU A 254 0.20 -11.23 -25.08
N GLN A 255 0.40 -10.28 -24.16
CA GLN A 255 0.31 -10.57 -22.74
C GLN A 255 -1.14 -10.85 -22.31
N LEU A 256 -2.14 -10.18 -22.89
CA LEU A 256 -3.55 -10.52 -22.65
C LEU A 256 -3.89 -11.93 -23.14
N LEU A 257 -3.40 -12.33 -24.32
CA LEU A 257 -3.58 -13.68 -24.83
C LEU A 257 -2.94 -14.72 -23.90
N TYR A 258 -1.71 -14.48 -23.44
CA TYR A 258 -1.02 -15.34 -22.46
C TYR A 258 -1.78 -15.43 -21.12
N MET A 259 -2.38 -14.33 -20.67
CA MET A 259 -3.10 -14.27 -19.41
C MET A 259 -4.53 -14.82 -19.49
N ARG A 260 -5.13 -14.94 -20.68
CA ARG A 260 -6.57 -15.23 -20.87
C ARG A 260 -7.08 -16.44 -20.09
N GLY A 261 -6.35 -17.56 -20.09
CA GLY A 261 -6.73 -18.78 -19.36
C GLY A 261 -6.32 -18.79 -17.88
N ARG A 262 -5.83 -17.65 -17.37
CA ARG A 262 -5.14 -17.55 -16.09
C ARG A 262 -5.56 -16.33 -15.27
N ARG A 263 -6.50 -15.51 -15.75
CA ARG A 263 -7.01 -14.37 -14.99
C ARG A 263 -8.05 -14.85 -13.99
N THR A 264 -8.02 -14.26 -12.82
CA THR A 264 -9.03 -14.45 -11.79
C THR A 264 -9.66 -13.09 -11.46
N ARG A 265 -9.05 -12.34 -10.55
CA ARG A 265 -9.64 -11.11 -9.99
C ARG A 265 -8.83 -9.85 -10.34
N GLU A 266 -7.83 -9.94 -11.21
CA GLU A 266 -6.91 -8.83 -11.48
C GLU A 266 -7.52 -7.73 -12.35
N VAL A 267 -7.25 -6.48 -11.99
CA VAL A 267 -7.56 -5.31 -12.82
C VAL A 267 -6.51 -5.20 -13.91
N VAL A 268 -6.94 -5.25 -15.16
CA VAL A 268 -6.02 -5.24 -16.31
C VAL A 268 -6.58 -4.30 -17.36
N GLU A 269 -6.04 -3.09 -17.36
CA GLU A 269 -6.37 -2.01 -18.27
C GLU A 269 -5.14 -1.60 -19.09
N ARG A 270 -5.32 -0.67 -20.03
CA ARG A 270 -4.24 -0.24 -20.92
C ARG A 270 -3.09 0.44 -20.18
N ASN A 271 -3.41 1.26 -19.19
CA ASN A 271 -2.47 2.12 -18.45
C ASN A 271 -2.45 1.84 -16.94
N ARG A 272 -3.16 0.80 -16.49
CA ARG A 272 -3.31 0.43 -15.08
C ARG A 272 -3.44 -1.08 -14.96
N ILE A 273 -2.60 -1.70 -14.13
CA ILE A 273 -2.61 -3.15 -13.87
C ILE A 273 -2.45 -3.36 -12.37
N LEU A 274 -3.43 -4.03 -11.75
CA LEU A 274 -3.38 -4.41 -10.34
C LEU A 274 -3.56 -5.92 -10.23
N PHE A 275 -2.55 -6.62 -9.70
CA PHE A 275 -2.63 -8.07 -9.50
C PHE A 275 -3.37 -8.43 -8.19
N HIS A 276 -3.42 -7.52 -7.21
CA HIS A 276 -4.33 -7.64 -6.07
C HIS A 276 -5.70 -7.00 -6.38
N PRO A 277 -6.81 -7.70 -6.09
CA PRO A 277 -8.14 -7.31 -6.57
C PRO A 277 -8.87 -6.32 -5.67
N VAL A 278 -9.79 -5.55 -6.26
CA VAL A 278 -10.78 -4.70 -5.56
C VAL A 278 -11.60 -5.49 -4.53
N ASP A 279 -11.81 -6.80 -4.74
CA ASP A 279 -12.54 -7.65 -3.80
C ASP A 279 -11.81 -7.84 -2.46
N LEU A 280 -10.48 -7.74 -2.42
CA LEU A 280 -9.74 -7.81 -1.15
C LEU A 280 -10.19 -6.68 -0.21
N SER A 281 -10.42 -5.48 -0.75
CA SER A 281 -10.95 -4.36 0.04
C SER A 281 -12.30 -4.72 0.66
N LYS A 282 -13.20 -5.37 -0.09
CA LYS A 282 -14.52 -5.78 0.43
C LYS A 282 -14.39 -6.80 1.55
N ASP A 283 -13.50 -7.78 1.41
CA ASP A 283 -13.27 -8.82 2.41
C ASP A 283 -12.71 -8.20 3.71
N ILE A 284 -11.71 -7.33 3.59
CA ILE A 284 -11.10 -6.61 4.72
C ILE A 284 -12.11 -5.70 5.42
N LEU A 285 -12.89 -4.92 4.68
CA LEU A 285 -13.88 -4.00 5.26
C LEU A 285 -15.05 -4.76 5.91
N SER A 286 -15.39 -5.94 5.40
CA SER A 286 -16.39 -6.82 6.03
C SER A 286 -15.87 -7.36 7.36
N ALA A 287 -14.64 -7.86 7.39
CA ALA A 287 -13.98 -8.31 8.62
C ALA A 287 -13.82 -7.16 9.65
N TYR A 288 -13.48 -5.97 9.16
CA TYR A 288 -13.39 -4.75 9.97
C TYR A 288 -14.72 -4.43 10.67
N ARG A 289 -15.83 -4.41 9.94
CA ARG A 289 -17.16 -4.12 10.50
C ARG A 289 -17.57 -5.12 11.58
N VAL A 290 -17.32 -6.41 11.35
CA VAL A 290 -17.60 -7.47 12.34
C VAL A 290 -16.78 -7.26 13.61
N LYS A 291 -15.47 -7.00 13.47
CA LYS A 291 -14.56 -6.77 14.59
C LYS A 291 -14.92 -5.50 15.38
N LEU A 292 -15.23 -4.41 14.69
CA LEU A 292 -15.64 -3.15 15.30
C LEU A 292 -16.95 -3.31 16.07
N TYR A 293 -17.96 -3.96 15.48
CA TYR A 293 -19.22 -4.23 16.15
C TYR A 293 -19.02 -5.03 17.45
N ALA A 294 -18.21 -6.09 17.40
CA ALA A 294 -17.90 -6.91 18.57
C ALA A 294 -17.21 -6.10 19.67
N GLN A 295 -16.28 -5.20 19.31
CA GLN A 295 -15.55 -4.38 20.28
C GLN A 295 -16.43 -3.30 20.92
N LEU A 296 -17.30 -2.64 20.14
CA LEU A 296 -18.22 -1.60 20.64
C LEU A 296 -19.32 -2.17 21.56
N HIS A 297 -19.72 -3.43 21.37
CA HIS A 297 -20.76 -4.11 22.15
C HIS A 297 -20.19 -5.10 23.18
N ARG A 298 -18.87 -5.06 23.41
CA ARG A 298 -18.21 -5.95 24.35
C ARG A 298 -18.72 -5.68 25.76
N ASN A 299 -19.23 -6.70 26.44
CA ASN A 299 -19.67 -6.61 27.83
C ASN A 299 -18.60 -7.21 28.76
N PRO A 300 -17.86 -6.38 29.54
CA PRO A 300 -16.76 -6.84 30.38
C PRO A 300 -17.17 -7.91 31.42
N LYS A 301 -18.46 -7.96 31.79
CA LYS A 301 -18.98 -8.91 32.79
C LYS A 301 -19.06 -10.36 32.29
N TYR A 302 -19.05 -10.60 30.97
CA TYR A 302 -19.17 -11.94 30.39
C TYR A 302 -17.82 -12.57 30.03
N ASP A 303 -16.80 -11.77 29.73
CA ASP A 303 -15.46 -12.28 29.38
C ASP A 303 -14.68 -12.82 30.60
N ALA A 304 -14.96 -12.32 31.81
CA ALA A 304 -14.37 -12.82 33.05
C ALA A 304 -14.86 -14.23 33.46
N LYS A 305 -15.72 -14.87 32.65
CA LYS A 305 -16.31 -16.18 32.92
C LYS A 305 -15.92 -17.28 31.91
N LEU A 306 -15.06 -16.97 30.95
CA LEU A 306 -14.53 -18.00 30.05
C LEU A 306 -13.14 -18.44 30.57
N PRO A 307 -12.98 -19.73 30.94
CA PRO A 307 -11.76 -20.26 31.54
C PRO A 307 -10.55 -20.27 30.59
#